data_AF-A0A1X7E3N1-F1
#
_entry.id   AF-A0A1X7E3N1-F1
#
_cell.length_a   1.000
_cell.length_b   1.000
_cell.length_c   1.000
_cell.angle_alpha   90.00
_cell.angle_beta   90.00
_cell.angle_gamma   90.00
#
_symmetry.space_group_name_H-M   'P 1'
#
loop_
_entity.id
_entity.type
_entity.pdbx_description
1 polymer ?
#
loop_
_entity_poly.entity_id
_entity_poly.type
_entity_poly.pdbx_seq_one_letter_code
_entity_poly.pdbx_strand_id
1 'polypeptide(L)'
;MTLYESIVLEVEQGALPRQLRATDLLGEDRRVIRQTLEGNVECYRVGFGFFKKSHIRTQMANAAQGTGHWVKAGQAPQYKRIAEGLYEVLGLTEQEETAVEAEAPQPVAAQANLQGAPSIEAHLMNHLIQTPFQIFDRKRRTLYPEQPVTGFKARLDTYFWPSPATGYIATEKVLDDFIARARLLAEDLDRNADAVLQLFAEICAWGGVRVPTEDAQVVVDNLRLAQRRSRRQAAAMNGAWTKLYAMFYPDDFLIYDSRVATALLELAEQALTDNDVAQLRQRYPALGRVAGRGGSRPRSTSMVWRNAYTCWAAQLDANALGQAMLVALNQAGSEQYRLRHLEATLFMEGY
;
A
#
# COMPACT_ATOMS: atom_id res chain seq x y z
N MET A 1 -19.32 13.63 -7.08
CA MET A 1 -18.22 14.40 -6.49
C MET A 1 -18.49 14.53 -5.01
N THR A 2 -17.54 14.12 -4.19
CA THR A 2 -17.63 14.29 -2.73
C THR A 2 -17.42 15.76 -2.36
N LEU A 3 -17.82 16.16 -1.15
CA LEU A 3 -17.57 17.53 -0.66
C LEU A 3 -16.08 17.89 -0.71
N TYR A 4 -15.20 16.93 -0.38
CA TYR A 4 -13.75 17.13 -0.42
C TYR A 4 -13.21 17.34 -1.83
N GLU A 5 -13.61 16.51 -2.80
CA GLU A 5 -13.21 16.68 -4.20
C GLU A 5 -13.67 18.05 -4.76
N SER A 6 -14.89 18.48 -4.39
CA SER A 6 -15.43 19.79 -4.74
C SER A 6 -14.63 20.95 -4.14
N ILE A 7 -14.18 20.83 -2.88
CA ILE A 7 -13.37 21.84 -2.20
C ILE A 7 -11.96 21.88 -2.80
N VAL A 8 -11.35 20.72 -3.03
CA VAL A 8 -10.02 20.59 -3.64
C VAL A 8 -9.98 21.32 -4.98
N LEU A 9 -10.97 21.06 -5.84
CA LEU A 9 -11.09 21.70 -7.13
C LEU A 9 -11.22 23.23 -7.05
N GLU A 10 -12.03 23.74 -6.12
CA GLU A 10 -12.16 25.19 -5.92
C GLU A 10 -10.89 25.83 -5.33
N VAL A 11 -10.14 25.12 -4.48
CA VAL A 11 -8.86 25.60 -3.95
C VAL A 11 -7.79 25.65 -5.05
N GLU A 12 -7.71 24.61 -5.89
CA GLU A 12 -6.79 24.57 -7.04
C GLU A 12 -7.10 25.67 -8.07
N GLN A 13 -8.39 26.03 -8.23
CA GLN A 13 -8.83 27.12 -9.10
C GLN A 13 -8.73 28.50 -8.46
N GLY A 14 -8.24 28.60 -7.21
CA GLY A 14 -8.11 29.85 -6.47
C GLY A 14 -9.44 30.48 -6.03
N ALA A 15 -10.56 29.76 -6.15
CA ALA A 15 -11.88 30.21 -5.72
C ALA A 15 -12.11 30.05 -4.21
N LEU A 16 -11.34 29.17 -3.56
CA LEU A 16 -11.32 29.00 -2.10
C LEU A 16 -9.88 29.06 -1.56
N PRO A 17 -9.67 29.61 -0.36
CA PRO A 17 -8.40 29.51 0.32
C PRO A 17 -8.15 28.07 0.81
N ARG A 18 -6.87 27.67 0.87
CA ARG A 18 -6.43 26.36 1.40
C ARG A 18 -6.81 26.13 2.87
N GLN A 19 -6.93 27.22 3.63
CA GLN A 19 -7.48 27.23 4.98
C GLN A 19 -8.87 27.84 4.92
N LEU A 20 -9.88 27.06 5.26
CA LEU A 20 -11.28 27.47 5.16
C LEU A 20 -12.10 27.02 6.36
N ARG A 21 -13.18 27.76 6.60
CA ARG A 21 -14.22 27.41 7.57
C ARG A 21 -15.41 26.81 6.82
N ALA A 22 -16.18 25.98 7.52
CA ALA A 22 -17.43 25.47 6.97
C ALA A 22 -18.42 26.60 6.62
N THR A 23 -18.32 27.77 7.26
CA THR A 23 -19.11 28.97 6.96
C THR A 23 -18.79 29.57 5.60
N ASP A 24 -17.56 29.41 5.11
CA ASP A 24 -17.10 29.98 3.84
C ASP A 24 -17.77 29.25 2.64
N LEU A 25 -18.25 28.03 2.88
CA LEU A 25 -19.03 27.22 1.94
C LEU A 25 -20.55 27.47 2.04
N LEU A 26 -20.99 28.28 3.00
CA LEU A 26 -22.40 28.54 3.33
C LEU A 26 -22.82 29.98 3.02
N GLY A 27 -22.06 30.67 2.18
CA GLY A 27 -22.37 32.02 1.71
C GLY A 27 -23.70 32.07 0.94
N GLU A 28 -24.34 33.24 0.98
CA GLU A 28 -25.60 33.52 0.25
C GLU A 28 -25.44 33.39 -1.27
N ASP A 29 -24.27 33.74 -1.79
CA ASP A 29 -23.83 33.58 -3.18
C ASP A 29 -23.78 32.11 -3.64
N ARG A 30 -23.62 31.17 -2.70
CA ARG A 30 -23.58 29.74 -2.94
C ARG A 30 -24.93 29.06 -2.73
N ARG A 31 -25.93 29.76 -2.18
CA ARG A 31 -27.23 29.18 -1.83
C ARG A 31 -28.10 28.96 -3.07
N VAL A 32 -28.62 27.74 -3.21
CA VAL A 32 -29.48 27.33 -4.33
C VAL A 32 -30.65 26.51 -3.80
N ILE A 33 -31.87 26.83 -4.26
CA ILE A 33 -33.05 26.00 -3.99
C ILE A 33 -33.16 24.97 -5.11
N ARG A 34 -33.12 23.68 -4.76
CA ARG A 34 -33.32 22.58 -5.70
C ARG A 34 -34.68 21.95 -5.49
N GLN A 35 -35.42 21.78 -6.57
CA GLN A 35 -36.68 21.04 -6.55
C GLN A 35 -36.36 19.54 -6.58
N THR A 36 -36.90 18.81 -5.62
CA THR A 36 -36.76 17.35 -5.49
C THR A 36 -38.14 16.70 -5.43
N LEU A 37 -38.19 15.37 -5.52
CA LEU A 37 -39.45 14.60 -5.37
C LEU A 37 -40.14 14.84 -4.02
N GLU A 38 -39.39 15.27 -3.00
CA GLU A 38 -39.87 15.56 -1.64
C GLU A 38 -40.13 17.07 -1.41
N GLY A 39 -40.01 17.90 -2.47
CA GLY A 39 -40.20 19.34 -2.41
C GLY A 39 -38.91 20.15 -2.61
N ASN A 40 -38.98 21.45 -2.31
CA ASN A 40 -37.86 22.37 -2.45
C ASN A 40 -36.86 22.20 -1.30
N VAL A 41 -35.60 21.95 -1.64
CA VAL A 41 -34.52 21.73 -0.69
C VAL A 41 -33.45 22.80 -0.88
N GLU A 42 -33.08 23.48 0.20
CA GLU A 42 -31.96 24.41 0.23
C GLU A 42 -30.62 23.65 0.23
N CYS A 43 -29.78 23.96 -0.75
CA CYS A 43 -28.44 23.41 -0.92
C CYS A 43 -27.43 24.54 -1.16
N TYR A 44 -26.16 24.23 -0.97
CA TYR A 44 -25.05 25.14 -1.23
C TYR A 44 -24.16 24.56 -2.32
N ARG A 45 -23.81 25.38 -3.30
CA ARG A 45 -22.94 24.99 -4.41
C ARG A 45 -21.47 25.06 -3.97
N VAL A 46 -20.78 23.93 -4.12
CA VAL A 46 -19.34 23.82 -3.96
C VAL A 46 -18.79 23.02 -5.15
N GLY A 47 -18.01 23.70 -5.99
CA GLY A 47 -17.54 23.28 -7.30
C GLY A 47 -18.72 23.00 -8.22
N PHE A 48 -18.80 21.76 -8.67
CA PHE A 48 -19.92 21.22 -9.45
C PHE A 48 -20.96 20.48 -8.59
N GLY A 49 -20.76 20.40 -7.28
CA GLY A 49 -21.63 19.70 -6.33
C GLY A 49 -22.61 20.62 -5.61
N PHE A 50 -23.70 20.05 -5.10
CA PHE A 50 -24.70 20.73 -4.28
C PHE A 50 -24.87 19.97 -2.96
N PHE A 51 -24.61 20.64 -1.84
CA PHE A 51 -24.55 19.99 -0.54
C PHE A 51 -25.50 20.66 0.47
N LYS A 52 -26.15 19.85 1.31
CA LYS A 52 -26.97 20.37 2.41
C LYS A 52 -26.07 21.02 3.47
N LYS A 53 -26.57 22.07 4.14
CA LYS A 53 -25.88 22.76 5.23
C LYS A 53 -25.39 21.83 6.33
N SER A 54 -26.23 20.88 6.73
CA SER A 54 -25.91 19.87 7.75
C SER A 54 -24.78 18.95 7.30
N HIS A 55 -24.76 18.55 6.03
CA HIS A 55 -23.70 17.72 5.46
C HIS A 55 -22.36 18.45 5.43
N ILE A 56 -22.32 19.72 5.02
CA ILE A 56 -21.07 20.51 5.00
C ILE A 56 -20.44 20.60 6.40
N ARG A 57 -21.25 20.99 7.41
CA ARG A 57 -20.77 21.17 8.78
C ARG A 57 -20.28 19.87 9.42
N THR A 58 -21.02 18.79 9.21
CA THR A 58 -20.68 17.49 9.81
C THR A 58 -19.53 16.81 9.09
N GLN A 59 -19.51 16.84 7.76
CA GLN A 59 -18.50 16.14 6.97
C GLN A 59 -17.11 16.74 7.17
N MET A 60 -16.96 18.07 7.20
CA MET A 60 -15.64 18.68 7.44
C MET A 60 -15.10 18.35 8.83
N ALA A 61 -15.94 18.38 9.87
CA ALA A 61 -15.53 18.05 11.24
C ALA A 61 -15.19 16.57 11.41
N ASN A 62 -16.02 15.69 10.83
CA ASN A 62 -15.82 14.24 10.86
C ASN A 62 -14.61 13.81 10.02
N ALA A 63 -14.30 14.62 9.00
CA ALA A 63 -13.17 14.44 8.10
C ALA A 63 -12.01 15.41 8.38
N ALA A 64 -11.86 15.96 9.60
CA ALA A 64 -10.68 16.75 10.03
C ALA A 64 -9.85 16.17 11.20
N GLN A 65 -8.53 15.96 11.05
CA GLN A 65 -7.64 15.30 12.04
C GLN A 65 -7.94 15.70 13.50
N GLY A 66 -7.97 14.73 14.43
CA GLY A 66 -8.08 14.97 15.88
C GLY A 66 -9.50 15.03 16.48
N THR A 67 -10.56 14.70 15.72
CA THR A 67 -11.96 14.81 16.19
C THR A 67 -12.60 13.50 16.68
N GLY A 68 -11.84 12.42 16.90
CA GLY A 68 -12.35 11.14 17.45
C GLY A 68 -13.27 10.32 16.54
N HIS A 69 -13.91 10.92 15.52
CA HIS A 69 -14.69 10.20 14.50
C HIS A 69 -13.80 9.41 13.51
N TRP A 70 -12.56 9.87 13.31
CA TRP A 70 -11.51 9.21 12.53
C TRP A 70 -11.20 7.79 12.94
N VAL A 71 -11.30 7.54 14.24
CA VAL A 71 -10.96 6.26 14.84
C VAL A 71 -12.01 5.20 14.51
N LYS A 72 -13.23 5.59 14.10
CA LYS A 72 -14.33 4.64 13.85
C LYS A 72 -14.51 4.17 12.39
N ALA A 73 -13.92 4.84 11.40
CA ALA A 73 -14.26 4.57 9.99
C ALA A 73 -13.08 4.33 9.02
N GLY A 74 -11.82 4.44 9.45
CA GLY A 74 -10.65 4.04 8.65
C GLY A 74 -10.38 4.87 7.37
N GLN A 75 -11.05 6.02 7.19
CA GLN A 75 -10.81 6.93 6.07
C GLN A 75 -9.60 7.84 6.34
N ALA A 76 -8.80 8.12 5.32
CA ALA A 76 -7.65 9.01 5.42
C ALA A 76 -8.10 10.46 5.65
N PRO A 77 -7.31 11.27 6.39
CA PRO A 77 -7.71 12.63 6.68
C PRO A 77 -7.76 13.55 5.46
N GLN A 78 -8.92 14.17 5.26
CA GLN A 78 -9.18 15.13 4.19
C GLN A 78 -8.84 16.55 4.62
N TYR A 79 -8.98 16.83 5.92
CA TYR A 79 -8.65 18.13 6.50
C TYR A 79 -7.77 17.97 7.74
N LYS A 80 -7.01 19.01 8.05
CA LYS A 80 -6.34 19.22 9.35
C LYS A 80 -7.08 20.33 10.09
N ARG A 81 -7.55 20.06 11.30
CA ARG A 81 -8.21 21.09 12.13
C ARG A 81 -7.12 21.99 12.72
N ILE A 82 -7.09 23.25 12.30
CA ILE A 82 -6.14 24.26 12.82
C ILE A 82 -6.71 24.91 14.08
N ALA A 83 -8.00 25.23 14.07
CA ALA A 83 -8.71 25.81 15.20
C ALA A 83 -10.19 25.36 15.18
N GLU A 84 -10.98 25.80 16.15
CA GLU A 84 -12.42 25.53 16.12
C GLU A 84 -13.08 26.08 14.85
N GLY A 85 -13.64 25.16 14.06
CA GLY A 85 -14.29 25.47 12.79
C GLY A 85 -13.35 25.93 11.66
N LEU A 86 -12.03 25.88 11.84
CA LEU A 86 -11.03 26.24 10.81
C LEU A 86 -10.23 24.99 10.39
N TYR A 87 -10.21 24.74 9.08
CA TYR A 87 -9.69 23.53 8.48
C TYR A 87 -8.72 23.85 7.36
N GLU A 88 -7.60 23.16 7.33
CA GLU A 88 -6.67 23.15 6.21
C GLU A 88 -6.91 21.92 5.35
N VAL A 89 -7.06 22.12 4.04
CA VAL A 89 -7.26 21.02 3.08
C VAL A 89 -5.94 20.28 2.87
N LEU A 90 -5.96 18.98 3.09
CA LEU A 90 -4.81 18.09 2.88
C LEU A 90 -4.78 17.58 1.44
N GLY A 91 -3.62 17.13 0.96
CA GLY A 91 -3.51 16.44 -0.34
C GLY A 91 -3.55 17.34 -1.59
N LEU A 92 -3.25 18.64 -1.46
CA LEU A 92 -3.32 19.63 -2.55
C LEU A 92 -2.01 19.89 -3.32
N THR A 93 -0.87 19.36 -2.90
CA THR A 93 0.41 19.60 -3.57
C THR A 93 1.37 18.42 -3.40
N GLU A 94 1.79 17.83 -4.52
CA GLU A 94 2.98 16.94 -4.61
C GLU A 94 4.31 17.74 -4.49
N GLN A 95 4.25 19.08 -4.47
CA GLN A 95 5.43 19.95 -4.58
C GLN A 95 5.95 20.58 -3.28
N GLU A 96 5.29 20.42 -2.13
CA GLU A 96 5.79 20.98 -0.85
C GLU A 96 6.64 19.98 -0.02
N GLU A 97 6.73 18.70 -0.41
CA GLU A 97 7.70 17.76 0.18
C GLU A 97 9.06 17.76 -0.55
N THR A 98 9.14 18.36 -1.73
CA THR A 98 10.36 18.38 -2.58
C THR A 98 11.37 19.48 -2.26
N ALA A 99 11.12 20.37 -1.29
CA ALA A 99 12.02 21.50 -0.99
C ALA A 99 12.99 21.27 0.18
N VAL A 100 12.96 20.10 0.84
CA VAL A 100 13.85 19.81 2.00
C VAL A 100 14.83 18.65 1.73
N GLU A 101 14.70 17.88 0.65
CA GLU A 101 15.64 16.80 0.31
C GLU A 101 16.43 17.10 -0.97
N ALA A 102 17.16 18.21 -0.97
CA ALA A 102 18.27 18.45 -1.89
C ALA A 102 19.60 18.10 -1.21
N GLU A 103 19.73 16.86 -0.73
CA GLU A 103 21.02 16.24 -0.51
C GLU A 103 20.87 14.73 -0.71
N ALA A 104 21.29 14.26 -1.88
CA ALA A 104 21.29 12.85 -2.21
C ALA A 104 22.38 12.14 -1.39
N PRO A 105 22.06 11.10 -0.59
CA PRO A 105 23.08 10.15 -0.19
C PRO A 105 23.35 9.21 -1.38
N GLN A 106 24.61 9.15 -1.79
CA GLN A 106 25.13 8.12 -2.69
C GLN A 106 24.92 6.71 -2.09
N PRO A 107 24.88 5.65 -2.91
CA PRO A 107 24.63 4.30 -2.44
C PRO A 107 25.75 3.85 -1.51
N VAL A 108 25.43 3.64 -0.23
CA VAL A 108 26.36 3.02 0.71
C VAL A 108 26.48 1.55 0.31
N ALA A 109 27.66 1.19 -0.20
CA ALA A 109 28.06 -0.19 -0.40
C ALA A 109 27.86 -0.98 0.89
N ALA A 110 27.31 -2.19 0.78
CA ALA A 110 27.14 -3.11 1.89
C ALA A 110 28.49 -3.37 2.57
N GLN A 111 28.75 -2.67 3.66
CA GLN A 111 29.86 -2.99 4.55
C GLN A 111 29.40 -4.13 5.45
N ALA A 112 29.84 -5.33 5.08
CA ALA A 112 29.89 -6.47 5.97
C ALA A 112 30.87 -6.15 7.10
N ASN A 113 30.32 -5.81 8.26
CA ASN A 113 30.91 -6.08 9.56
C ASN A 113 29.85 -5.79 10.62
N LEU A 114 29.59 -6.75 11.50
CA LEU A 114 29.18 -6.55 12.89
C LEU A 114 29.02 -7.93 13.56
N GLN A 115 30.05 -8.36 14.28
CA GLN A 115 29.86 -9.29 15.38
C GLN A 115 29.27 -8.49 16.55
N GLY A 116 28.03 -8.81 16.96
CA GLY A 116 27.52 -8.38 18.28
C GLY A 116 26.01 -8.16 18.43
N ALA A 117 25.28 -7.72 17.39
CA ALA A 117 23.84 -7.50 17.47
C ALA A 117 23.14 -7.97 16.18
N PRO A 118 21.92 -8.56 16.25
CA PRO A 118 21.17 -8.89 15.05
C PRO A 118 20.84 -7.61 14.26
N SER A 119 20.84 -7.69 12.93
CA SER A 119 20.43 -6.54 12.09
C SER A 119 18.96 -6.17 12.33
N ILE A 120 18.55 -4.97 11.92
CA ILE A 120 17.13 -4.54 12.01
C ILE A 120 16.22 -5.56 11.30
N GLU A 121 16.65 -6.09 10.16
CA GLU A 121 15.88 -7.07 9.38
C GLU A 121 15.81 -8.42 10.09
N ALA A 122 16.87 -8.82 10.80
CA ALA A 122 16.85 -9.98 11.67
C ALA A 122 15.95 -9.79 12.90
N HIS A 123 15.89 -8.59 13.48
CA HIS A 123 14.93 -8.27 14.55
C HIS A 123 13.48 -8.36 14.06
N LEU A 124 13.17 -7.79 12.91
CA LEU A 124 11.85 -7.89 12.27
C LEU A 124 11.46 -9.36 12.04
N MET A 125 12.39 -10.14 11.48
CA MET A 125 12.16 -11.55 11.20
C MET A 125 11.99 -12.39 12.47
N ASN A 126 12.82 -12.15 13.49
CA ASN A 126 12.70 -12.82 14.79
C ASN A 126 11.35 -12.49 15.46
N HIS A 127 10.93 -11.22 15.44
CA HIS A 127 9.63 -10.83 15.96
C HIS A 127 8.50 -11.54 15.22
N LEU A 128 8.53 -11.55 13.87
CA LEU A 128 7.56 -12.27 13.06
C LEU A 128 7.52 -13.77 13.41
N ILE A 129 8.66 -14.41 13.67
CA ILE A 129 8.70 -15.84 14.05
C ILE A 129 8.12 -16.07 15.45
N GLN A 130 8.46 -15.23 16.42
CA GLN A 130 8.19 -15.45 17.83
C GLN A 130 6.79 -15.00 18.27
N THR A 131 6.24 -13.97 17.64
CA THR A 131 4.89 -13.49 17.95
C THR A 131 3.87 -14.59 17.57
N PRO A 132 2.78 -14.79 18.33
CA PRO A 132 1.68 -15.64 17.89
C PRO A 132 0.89 -15.01 16.73
N PHE A 133 0.58 -15.78 15.70
CA PHE A 133 -0.21 -15.38 14.54
C PHE A 133 -1.66 -15.80 14.66
N GLN A 134 -2.57 -14.84 14.52
CA GLN A 134 -3.99 -15.09 14.30
C GLN A 134 -4.63 -13.84 13.69
N ILE A 135 -5.43 -14.03 12.64
CA ILE A 135 -6.19 -12.95 12.00
C ILE A 135 -7.68 -13.10 12.27
N PHE A 136 -8.41 -11.99 12.15
CA PHE A 136 -9.87 -12.03 12.09
C PHE A 136 -10.33 -11.97 10.63
N ASP A 137 -10.76 -13.11 10.08
CA ASP A 137 -11.29 -13.16 8.73
C ASP A 137 -12.68 -12.54 8.69
N ARG A 138 -12.72 -11.25 8.34
CA ARG A 138 -13.94 -10.44 8.27
C ARG A 138 -15.02 -10.99 7.37
N LYS A 139 -14.65 -11.68 6.29
CA LYS A 139 -15.64 -12.27 5.37
C LYS A 139 -16.42 -13.38 6.05
N ARG A 140 -15.76 -14.15 6.92
CA ARG A 140 -16.32 -15.30 7.65
C ARG A 140 -16.73 -14.97 9.08
N ARG A 141 -16.26 -13.82 9.59
CA ARG A 141 -16.46 -13.34 10.97
C ARG A 141 -15.91 -14.30 12.02
N THR A 142 -14.78 -14.92 11.72
CA THR A 142 -14.11 -15.90 12.58
C THR A 142 -12.62 -15.58 12.71
N LEU A 143 -12.03 -16.01 13.83
CA LEU A 143 -10.58 -16.04 13.95
C LEU A 143 -10.03 -17.17 13.07
N TYR A 144 -8.86 -16.93 12.49
CA TYR A 144 -8.17 -17.90 11.67
C TYR A 144 -6.64 -17.73 11.82
N PRO A 145 -5.86 -18.81 12.01
CA PRO A 145 -6.33 -20.16 12.40
C PRO A 145 -7.15 -20.14 13.71
N GLU A 146 -7.86 -21.23 14.01
CA GLU A 146 -8.71 -21.31 15.22
C GLU A 146 -7.94 -21.06 16.52
N GLN A 147 -6.68 -21.50 16.56
CA GLN A 147 -5.73 -21.24 17.65
C GLN A 147 -4.52 -20.49 17.09
N PRO A 148 -3.97 -19.51 17.82
CA PRO A 148 -2.76 -18.82 17.39
C PRO A 148 -1.59 -19.78 17.14
N VAL A 149 -0.80 -19.52 16.10
CA VAL A 149 0.38 -20.33 15.75
C VAL A 149 1.66 -19.51 15.88
N THR A 150 2.77 -20.17 16.22
CA THR A 150 4.09 -19.54 16.33
C THR A 150 5.09 -20.26 15.42
N GLY A 151 6.05 -19.52 14.87
CA GLY A 151 7.05 -20.05 13.95
C GLY A 151 6.70 -19.82 12.47
N PHE A 152 7.73 -19.65 11.64
CA PHE A 152 7.55 -19.30 10.23
C PHE A 152 6.78 -20.37 9.45
N LYS A 153 7.18 -21.64 9.59
CA LYS A 153 6.50 -22.76 8.92
C LYS A 153 5.02 -22.84 9.29
N ALA A 154 4.70 -22.77 10.58
CA ALA A 154 3.31 -22.83 11.03
C ALA A 154 2.48 -21.66 10.49
N ARG A 155 3.06 -20.45 10.42
CA ARG A 155 2.41 -19.31 9.76
C ARG A 155 2.18 -19.55 8.26
N LEU A 156 3.18 -20.05 7.54
CA LEU A 156 3.05 -20.39 6.12
C LEU A 156 1.98 -21.47 5.88
N ASP A 157 1.93 -22.49 6.73
CA ASP A 157 0.94 -23.58 6.65
C ASP A 157 -0.50 -23.07 6.88
N THR A 158 -0.68 -21.92 7.54
CA THR A 158 -1.99 -21.29 7.69
C THR A 158 -2.39 -20.42 6.49
N TYR A 159 -1.49 -20.11 5.57
CA TYR A 159 -1.81 -19.28 4.41
C TYR A 159 -3.07 -19.75 3.68
N PHE A 160 -3.90 -18.80 3.23
CA PHE A 160 -4.95 -19.11 2.29
C PHE A 160 -5.21 -17.99 1.26
N TRP A 161 -5.50 -18.40 0.03
CA TRP A 161 -6.03 -17.52 -1.02
C TRP A 161 -6.66 -18.34 -2.15
N PRO A 162 -7.86 -17.98 -2.64
CA PRO A 162 -8.73 -16.89 -2.19
C PRO A 162 -9.62 -17.28 -0.99
N SER A 163 -9.55 -18.53 -0.54
CA SER A 163 -10.35 -19.08 0.54
C SER A 163 -9.56 -20.11 1.36
N PRO A 164 -9.92 -20.37 2.63
CA PRO A 164 -9.27 -21.37 3.49
C PRO A 164 -9.20 -22.79 2.92
N ALA A 165 -10.01 -23.12 1.90
CA ALA A 165 -9.90 -24.39 1.18
C ALA A 165 -8.66 -24.46 0.25
N THR A 166 -7.97 -23.35 0.03
CA THR A 166 -6.80 -23.24 -0.85
C THR A 166 -5.61 -22.75 -0.04
N GLY A 167 -4.83 -23.70 0.47
CA GLY A 167 -3.60 -23.45 1.23
C GLY A 167 -2.39 -23.15 0.34
N TYR A 168 -1.25 -22.87 0.97
CA TYR A 168 -0.06 -22.41 0.25
C TYR A 168 0.43 -23.40 -0.82
N ILE A 169 0.46 -24.70 -0.54
CA ILE A 169 0.92 -25.72 -1.51
C ILE A 169 0.14 -25.64 -2.84
N ALA A 170 -1.19 -25.45 -2.76
CA ALA A 170 -2.02 -25.33 -3.95
C ALA A 170 -1.76 -24.00 -4.68
N THR A 171 -1.56 -22.92 -3.93
CA THR A 171 -1.21 -21.61 -4.48
C THR A 171 0.17 -21.62 -5.14
N GLU A 172 1.16 -22.20 -4.48
CA GLU A 172 2.53 -22.36 -4.96
C GLU A 172 2.57 -23.07 -6.31
N LYS A 173 1.79 -24.14 -6.49
CA LYS A 173 1.66 -24.81 -7.78
C LYS A 173 1.18 -23.89 -8.91
N VAL A 174 0.24 -22.99 -8.63
CA VAL A 174 -0.26 -22.00 -9.60
C VAL A 174 0.83 -20.95 -9.89
N LEU A 175 1.53 -20.49 -8.84
CA LEU A 175 2.61 -19.51 -9.00
C LEU A 175 3.79 -20.11 -9.77
N ASP A 176 4.18 -21.34 -9.49
CA ASP A 176 5.27 -22.03 -10.18
C ASP A 176 4.92 -22.26 -11.68
N ASP A 177 3.65 -22.49 -12.04
CA ASP A 177 3.21 -22.52 -13.44
C ASP A 177 3.38 -21.16 -14.12
N PHE A 178 2.94 -20.07 -13.48
CA PHE A 178 3.14 -18.72 -14.00
C PHE A 178 4.63 -18.37 -14.15
N ILE A 179 5.46 -18.72 -13.16
CA ILE A 179 6.91 -18.50 -13.18
C ILE A 179 7.56 -19.32 -14.29
N ALA A 180 7.19 -20.58 -14.47
CA ALA A 180 7.73 -21.43 -15.54
C ALA A 180 7.42 -20.85 -16.92
N ARG A 181 6.17 -20.39 -17.13
CA ARG A 181 5.76 -19.72 -18.36
C ARG A 181 6.48 -18.37 -18.55
N ALA A 182 6.60 -17.56 -17.49
CA ALA A 182 7.31 -16.29 -17.54
C ALA A 182 8.78 -16.48 -17.95
N ARG A 183 9.45 -17.51 -17.44
CA ARG A 183 10.84 -17.86 -17.82
C ARG A 183 10.97 -18.18 -19.30
N LEU A 184 10.06 -18.98 -19.86
CA LEU A 184 10.05 -19.30 -21.30
C LEU A 184 9.83 -18.04 -22.14
N LEU A 185 8.90 -17.17 -21.73
CA LEU A 185 8.60 -15.93 -22.47
C LEU A 185 9.73 -14.91 -22.39
N ALA A 186 10.47 -14.88 -21.28
CA ALA A 186 11.56 -13.94 -21.03
C ALA A 186 12.79 -14.15 -21.94
N GLU A 187 12.91 -15.29 -22.63
CA GLU A 187 13.99 -15.55 -23.59
C GLU A 187 13.99 -14.55 -24.76
N ASP A 188 12.80 -14.13 -25.20
CA ASP A 188 12.61 -13.13 -26.25
C ASP A 188 11.29 -12.38 -26.03
N LEU A 189 11.33 -11.34 -25.19
CA LEU A 189 10.13 -10.59 -24.81
C LEU A 189 9.44 -9.90 -25.98
N ASP A 190 10.19 -9.41 -26.98
CA ASP A 190 9.59 -8.71 -28.13
C ASP A 190 8.81 -9.68 -29.01
N ARG A 191 9.42 -10.83 -29.33
CA ARG A 191 8.74 -11.86 -30.12
C ARG A 191 7.53 -12.46 -29.40
N ASN A 192 7.58 -12.49 -28.07
CA ASN A 192 6.56 -13.07 -27.21
C ASN A 192 5.56 -12.05 -26.64
N ALA A 193 5.55 -10.80 -27.12
CA ALA A 193 4.80 -9.71 -26.49
C ALA A 193 3.32 -10.06 -26.22
N ASP A 194 2.60 -10.62 -27.20
CA ASP A 194 1.20 -10.99 -27.03
C ASP A 194 0.99 -12.09 -25.98
N ALA A 195 1.90 -13.08 -25.95
CA ALA A 195 1.87 -14.15 -24.96
C ALA A 195 2.23 -13.63 -23.54
N VAL A 196 3.11 -12.62 -23.45
CA VAL A 196 3.41 -11.91 -22.20
C VAL A 196 2.17 -11.16 -21.69
N LEU A 197 1.45 -10.46 -22.57
CA LEU A 197 0.20 -9.79 -22.22
C LEU A 197 -0.88 -10.79 -21.78
N GLN A 198 -0.99 -11.93 -22.47
CA GLN A 198 -1.92 -12.99 -22.09
C GLN A 198 -1.59 -13.54 -20.69
N LEU A 199 -0.32 -13.86 -20.42
CA LEU A 199 0.11 -14.30 -19.09
C LEU A 199 -0.17 -13.22 -18.03
N PHE A 200 0.05 -11.95 -18.35
CA PHE A 200 -0.27 -10.85 -17.44
C PHE A 200 -1.76 -10.78 -17.11
N ALA A 201 -2.63 -11.00 -18.10
CA ALA A 201 -4.07 -11.06 -17.90
C ALA A 201 -4.50 -12.22 -16.98
N GLU A 202 -3.90 -13.39 -17.14
CA GLU A 202 -4.16 -14.56 -16.28
C GLU A 202 -3.69 -14.32 -14.83
N ILE A 203 -2.50 -13.73 -14.65
CA ILE A 203 -1.99 -13.32 -13.33
C ILE A 203 -2.93 -12.30 -12.68
N CYS A 204 -3.44 -11.34 -13.45
CA CYS A 204 -4.40 -10.35 -12.96
C CYS A 204 -5.72 -11.01 -12.54
N ALA A 205 -6.23 -11.96 -13.32
CA ALA A 205 -7.43 -12.71 -13.02
C ALA A 205 -7.29 -13.51 -11.72
N TRP A 206 -6.17 -14.23 -11.54
CA TRP A 206 -5.84 -14.93 -10.30
C TRP A 206 -5.75 -13.98 -9.09
N GLY A 207 -5.14 -12.81 -9.28
CA GLY A 207 -4.98 -11.79 -8.26
C GLY A 207 -6.22 -10.93 -7.99
N GLY A 208 -7.32 -11.11 -8.73
CA GLY A 208 -8.53 -10.31 -8.60
C GLY A 208 -8.36 -8.83 -8.95
N VAL A 209 -7.44 -8.50 -9.86
CA VAL A 209 -7.15 -7.13 -10.32
C VAL A 209 -7.44 -6.98 -11.81
N ARG A 210 -7.63 -5.73 -12.25
CA ARG A 210 -7.84 -5.43 -13.68
C ARG A 210 -6.49 -5.32 -14.38
N VAL A 211 -6.42 -5.79 -15.61
CA VAL A 211 -5.27 -5.56 -16.49
C VAL A 211 -5.20 -4.05 -16.77
N PRO A 212 -4.04 -3.40 -16.57
CA PRO A 212 -3.92 -1.95 -16.68
C PRO A 212 -3.77 -1.44 -18.12
N THR A 213 -3.48 -2.31 -19.09
CA THR A 213 -3.26 -1.98 -20.50
C THR A 213 -3.63 -3.17 -21.39
N GLU A 214 -4.03 -2.90 -22.63
CA GLU A 214 -4.22 -3.90 -23.68
C GLU A 214 -3.04 -3.90 -24.67
N ASP A 215 -2.06 -3.02 -24.48
CA ASP A 215 -0.86 -2.93 -25.32
C ASP A 215 0.24 -3.86 -24.81
N ALA A 216 0.56 -4.87 -25.60
CA ALA A 216 1.57 -5.87 -25.30
C ALA A 216 2.99 -5.29 -25.18
N GLN A 217 3.32 -4.29 -26.01
CA GLN A 217 4.65 -3.67 -25.99
C GLN A 217 4.85 -2.86 -24.70
N VAL A 218 3.80 -2.18 -24.22
CA VAL A 218 3.86 -1.49 -22.92
C VAL A 218 4.18 -2.46 -21.78
N VAL A 219 3.66 -3.69 -21.82
CA VAL A 219 3.97 -4.71 -20.81
C VAL A 219 5.44 -5.14 -20.89
N VAL A 220 5.94 -5.41 -22.10
CA VAL A 220 7.34 -5.78 -22.35
C VAL A 220 8.31 -4.67 -21.92
N ASP A 221 8.01 -3.42 -22.25
CA ASP A 221 8.86 -2.28 -21.89
C ASP A 221 8.91 -2.10 -20.37
N ASN A 222 7.79 -2.31 -19.67
CA ASN A 222 7.76 -2.29 -18.21
C ASN A 222 8.53 -3.44 -17.58
N LEU A 223 8.50 -4.65 -18.16
CA LEU A 223 9.34 -5.75 -17.72
C LEU A 223 10.83 -5.42 -17.84
N ARG A 224 11.25 -4.74 -18.91
CA ARG A 224 12.63 -4.27 -19.09
C ARG A 224 13.02 -3.19 -18.09
N LEU A 225 12.13 -2.24 -17.82
CA LEU A 225 12.34 -1.23 -16.79
C LEU A 225 12.49 -1.89 -15.41
N ALA A 226 11.64 -2.87 -15.10
CA ALA A 226 11.70 -3.60 -13.85
C ALA A 226 13.00 -4.41 -13.69
N GLN A 227 13.47 -5.07 -14.74
CA GLN A 227 14.73 -5.84 -14.74
C GLN A 227 15.94 -4.98 -14.32
N ARG A 228 15.95 -3.71 -14.75
CA ARG A 228 17.03 -2.75 -14.44
C ARG A 228 17.08 -2.37 -12.96
N ARG A 229 15.99 -2.57 -12.20
CA ARG A 229 15.88 -2.24 -10.77
C ARG A 229 16.39 -0.82 -10.45
N SER A 230 16.17 0.11 -11.37
CA SER A 230 16.76 1.45 -11.31
C SER A 230 15.81 2.43 -10.63
N ARG A 231 16.32 3.20 -9.67
CA ARG A 231 15.58 4.34 -9.10
C ARG A 231 15.40 5.50 -10.10
N ARG A 232 16.25 5.59 -11.13
CA ARG A 232 16.21 6.66 -12.14
C ARG A 232 15.22 6.39 -13.27
N GLN A 233 14.92 5.12 -13.52
CA GLN A 233 14.01 4.69 -14.58
C GLN A 233 12.92 3.84 -13.95
N ALA A 234 11.79 4.48 -13.68
CA ALA A 234 10.68 3.85 -12.98
C ALA A 234 9.89 2.94 -13.92
N ALA A 235 9.64 1.71 -13.48
CA ALA A 235 8.62 0.86 -14.07
C ALA A 235 7.24 1.27 -13.54
N ALA A 236 6.19 0.96 -14.32
CA ALA A 236 4.82 1.19 -13.91
C ALA A 236 4.49 0.40 -12.64
N MET A 237 3.67 0.99 -11.78
CA MET A 237 3.44 0.47 -10.43
C MET A 237 1.97 0.52 -10.05
N ASN A 238 1.44 -0.63 -9.67
CA ASN A 238 0.20 -0.84 -8.91
C ASN A 238 0.13 -2.33 -8.52
N GLY A 239 -1.00 -2.74 -7.92
CA GLY A 239 -1.21 -4.13 -7.51
C GLY A 239 -1.22 -5.17 -8.65
N ALA A 240 -1.34 -4.77 -9.92
CA ALA A 240 -1.21 -5.66 -11.08
C ALA A 240 0.26 -5.77 -11.51
N TRP A 241 0.93 -4.65 -11.74
CA TRP A 241 2.34 -4.63 -12.17
C TRP A 241 3.28 -5.35 -11.21
N THR A 242 3.10 -5.15 -9.91
CA THR A 242 3.91 -5.85 -8.89
C THR A 242 3.75 -7.38 -8.96
N LYS A 243 2.56 -7.89 -9.34
CA LYS A 243 2.33 -9.33 -9.55
C LYS A 243 3.06 -9.83 -10.78
N LEU A 244 3.02 -9.08 -11.88
CA LEU A 244 3.76 -9.42 -13.09
C LEU A 244 5.27 -9.53 -12.80
N TYR A 245 5.84 -8.52 -12.14
CA TYR A 245 7.26 -8.52 -11.81
C TYR A 245 7.64 -9.66 -10.88
N ALA A 246 6.78 -10.01 -9.92
CA ALA A 246 6.99 -11.15 -9.03
C ALA A 246 6.93 -12.52 -9.73
N MET A 247 6.32 -12.64 -10.92
CA MET A 247 6.37 -13.89 -11.70
C MET A 247 7.56 -13.95 -12.66
N PHE A 248 7.93 -12.82 -13.28
CA PHE A 248 9.10 -12.75 -14.17
C PHE A 248 10.43 -12.73 -13.41
N TYR A 249 10.44 -12.17 -12.19
CA TYR A 249 11.62 -12.01 -11.35
C TYR A 249 11.32 -12.49 -9.91
N PRO A 250 10.98 -13.78 -9.72
CA PRO A 250 10.41 -14.30 -8.47
C PRO A 250 11.36 -14.26 -7.27
N ASP A 251 12.65 -14.23 -7.55
CA ASP A 251 13.72 -14.14 -6.57
C ASP A 251 14.16 -12.70 -6.31
N ASP A 252 13.53 -11.70 -6.93
CA ASP A 252 13.89 -10.28 -6.80
C ASP A 252 12.71 -9.40 -6.35
N PHE A 253 11.48 -9.75 -6.74
CA PHE A 253 10.31 -8.90 -6.55
C PHE A 253 9.29 -9.51 -5.60
N LEU A 254 8.85 -8.72 -4.63
CA LEU A 254 7.61 -8.93 -3.88
C LEU A 254 6.40 -8.36 -4.63
N ILE A 255 5.24 -8.97 -4.46
CA ILE A 255 3.90 -8.40 -4.65
C ILE A 255 3.69 -7.38 -3.53
N TYR A 256 4.23 -6.18 -3.71
CA TYR A 256 4.13 -5.07 -2.76
C TYR A 256 2.76 -4.39 -2.87
N ASP A 257 1.73 -5.13 -2.50
CA ASP A 257 0.37 -4.61 -2.39
C ASP A 257 0.06 -4.10 -0.98
N SER A 258 -1.19 -3.68 -0.76
CA SER A 258 -1.59 -3.11 0.53
C SER A 258 -1.40 -4.04 1.72
N ARG A 259 -1.47 -5.37 1.54
CA ARG A 259 -1.34 -6.32 2.65
C ARG A 259 0.12 -6.45 3.05
N VAL A 260 0.99 -6.72 2.08
CA VAL A 260 2.43 -6.82 2.32
C VAL A 260 2.99 -5.49 2.84
N ALA A 261 2.54 -4.36 2.30
CA ALA A 261 2.93 -3.06 2.82
C ALA A 261 2.48 -2.85 4.28
N THR A 262 1.22 -3.17 4.60
CA THR A 262 0.70 -3.04 5.98
C THR A 262 1.49 -3.92 6.95
N ALA A 263 1.74 -5.19 6.59
CA ALA A 263 2.51 -6.13 7.39
C ALA A 263 3.92 -5.61 7.71
N LEU A 264 4.65 -5.11 6.71
CA LEU A 264 6.00 -4.59 6.91
C LEU A 264 6.02 -3.38 7.86
N LEU A 265 5.04 -2.48 7.74
CA LEU A 265 4.95 -1.31 8.62
C LEU A 265 4.53 -1.67 10.05
N GLU A 266 3.55 -2.57 10.20
CA GLU A 266 3.09 -3.01 11.52
C GLU A 266 4.16 -3.81 12.25
N LEU A 267 4.90 -4.69 11.54
CA LEU A 267 6.07 -5.36 12.10
C LEU A 267 7.12 -4.37 12.56
N ALA A 268 7.42 -3.32 11.77
CA ALA A 268 8.35 -2.30 12.17
C ALA A 268 7.91 -1.58 13.46
N GLU A 269 6.64 -1.17 13.56
CA GLU A 269 6.16 -0.49 14.76
C GLU A 269 6.03 -1.39 16.00
N GLN A 270 5.80 -2.69 15.82
CA GLN A 270 5.66 -3.64 16.93
C GLN A 270 7.00 -4.21 17.42
N ALA A 271 7.95 -4.39 16.51
CA ALA A 271 9.21 -5.06 16.81
C ALA A 271 10.36 -4.11 17.17
N LEU A 272 10.30 -2.86 16.68
CA LEU A 272 11.43 -1.93 16.73
C LEU A 272 11.18 -0.78 17.70
N THR A 273 12.25 -0.25 18.28
CA THR A 273 12.19 1.02 19.03
C THR A 273 12.05 2.20 18.07
N ASP A 274 11.64 3.38 18.56
CA ASP A 274 11.57 4.61 17.73
C ASP A 274 12.90 4.92 17.02
N ASN A 275 14.03 4.66 17.67
CA ASN A 275 15.36 4.84 17.10
C ASN A 275 15.64 3.83 15.98
N ASP A 276 15.24 2.58 16.15
CA ASP A 276 15.40 1.53 15.13
C ASP A 276 14.46 1.77 13.94
N VAL A 277 13.25 2.30 14.18
CA VAL A 277 12.35 2.74 13.10
C VAL A 277 12.95 3.91 12.33
N ALA A 278 13.62 4.86 12.99
CA ALA A 278 14.32 5.95 12.31
C ALA A 278 15.46 5.42 11.43
N GLN A 279 16.24 4.45 11.92
CA GLN A 279 17.28 3.79 11.13
C GLN A 279 16.69 3.00 9.95
N LEU A 280 15.59 2.28 10.15
CA LEU A 280 14.87 1.58 9.08
C LEU A 280 14.45 2.56 7.98
N ARG A 281 13.93 3.74 8.35
CA ARG A 281 13.54 4.80 7.40
C ARG A 281 14.73 5.41 6.67
N GLN A 282 15.89 5.52 7.29
CA GLN A 282 17.10 5.96 6.58
C GLN A 282 17.56 4.92 5.56
N ARG A 283 17.46 3.63 5.91
CA ARG A 283 17.87 2.51 5.05
C ARG A 283 16.91 2.24 3.90
N TYR A 284 15.60 2.37 4.16
CA TYR A 284 14.51 2.10 3.22
C TYR A 284 13.60 3.33 3.09
N PRO A 285 14.11 4.44 2.53
CA PRO A 285 13.45 5.74 2.63
C PRO A 285 12.10 5.79 1.94
N ALA A 286 11.89 5.03 0.85
CA ALA A 286 10.62 5.05 0.15
C ALA A 286 9.57 4.08 0.72
N LEU A 287 9.89 3.27 1.74
CA LEU A 287 8.93 2.37 2.36
C LEU A 287 7.76 3.16 2.97
N GLY A 288 6.53 2.71 2.72
CA GLY A 288 5.37 3.49 3.14
C GLY A 288 4.03 2.77 3.01
N ARG A 289 2.96 3.52 3.25
CA ARG A 289 1.59 3.02 3.24
C ARG A 289 1.11 2.86 1.82
N VAL A 290 0.55 1.69 1.52
CA VAL A 290 -0.20 1.43 0.28
C VAL A 290 -1.68 1.29 0.64
N ALA A 291 -2.53 2.18 0.12
CA ALA A 291 -3.96 2.11 0.39
C ALA A 291 -4.58 0.86 -0.27
N GLY A 292 -5.22 0.00 0.54
CA GLY A 292 -5.96 -1.16 0.02
C GLY A 292 -7.30 -0.77 -0.62
N ARG A 293 -7.78 -1.60 -1.57
CA ARG A 293 -9.12 -1.47 -2.13
C ARG A 293 -10.18 -1.63 -1.04
N GLY A 294 -11.06 -0.64 -0.93
CA GLY A 294 -12.24 -0.69 -0.05
C GLY A 294 -12.03 -0.17 1.38
N GLY A 295 -10.87 0.42 1.72
CA GLY A 295 -10.67 1.24 2.93
C GLY A 295 -11.02 0.59 4.27
N SER A 296 -11.27 -0.72 4.30
CA SER A 296 -12.03 -1.34 5.37
C SER A 296 -11.16 -1.88 6.48
N ARG A 297 -9.88 -2.21 6.21
CA ARG A 297 -9.00 -2.90 7.17
C ARG A 297 -8.38 -1.87 8.13
N PRO A 298 -8.65 -1.94 9.46
CA PRO A 298 -8.04 -1.08 10.45
C PRO A 298 -6.55 -1.39 10.43
N ARG A 299 -5.77 -0.33 10.22
CA ARG A 299 -4.31 -0.41 10.24
C ARG A 299 -3.86 0.04 11.61
N SER A 300 -3.11 -0.78 12.31
CA SER A 300 -2.60 -0.47 13.65
C SER A 300 -1.29 0.31 13.61
N THR A 301 -0.98 1.00 12.51
CA THR A 301 0.17 1.90 12.43
C THR A 301 -0.15 3.21 13.14
N SER A 302 0.49 3.42 14.29
CA SER A 302 0.46 4.64 15.08
C SER A 302 1.36 5.74 14.50
N MET A 303 2.43 5.35 13.80
CA MET A 303 3.39 6.30 13.23
C MET A 303 2.96 6.81 11.85
N VAL A 304 3.36 8.04 11.53
CA VAL A 304 3.16 8.61 10.19
C VAL A 304 4.18 7.98 9.24
N TRP A 305 3.68 7.34 8.19
CA TRP A 305 4.46 6.76 7.11
C TRP A 305 4.06 7.43 5.80
N ARG A 306 5.03 7.63 4.90
CA ARG A 306 4.78 8.23 3.58
C ARG A 306 3.84 7.40 2.74
N ASN A 307 3.24 8.00 1.72
CA ASN A 307 2.43 7.28 0.75
C ASN A 307 3.34 6.52 -0.23
N ALA A 308 3.17 5.20 -0.31
CA ALA A 308 3.91 4.32 -1.20
C ALA A 308 3.05 3.80 -2.37
N TYR A 309 1.78 4.21 -2.46
CA TYR A 309 0.92 3.81 -3.58
C TYR A 309 1.54 4.27 -4.91
N THR A 310 1.58 3.35 -5.89
CA THR A 310 2.18 3.56 -7.23
C THR A 310 3.65 4.01 -7.23
N CYS A 311 4.36 3.89 -6.11
CA CYS A 311 5.74 4.35 -5.98
C CYS A 311 6.75 3.25 -6.32
N TRP A 312 7.52 3.43 -7.38
CA TRP A 312 8.58 2.48 -7.79
C TRP A 312 9.72 2.38 -6.78
N ALA A 313 10.14 3.52 -6.21
CA ALA A 313 11.18 3.51 -5.18
C ALA A 313 10.74 2.67 -3.95
N ALA A 314 9.45 2.73 -3.59
CA ALA A 314 8.90 1.95 -2.49
C ALA A 314 8.91 0.43 -2.79
N GLN A 315 8.63 0.04 -4.04
CA GLN A 315 8.77 -1.36 -4.47
C GLN A 315 10.21 -1.86 -4.34
N LEU A 316 11.20 -1.05 -4.75
CA LEU A 316 12.62 -1.41 -4.63
C LEU A 316 13.04 -1.53 -3.16
N ASP A 317 12.58 -0.61 -2.30
CA ASP A 317 12.85 -0.68 -0.86
C ASP A 317 12.19 -1.88 -0.20
N ALA A 318 10.94 -2.20 -0.56
CA ALA A 318 10.24 -3.39 -0.07
C ALA A 318 10.96 -4.68 -0.51
N ASN A 319 11.41 -4.75 -1.77
CA ASN A 319 12.19 -5.88 -2.26
C ASN A 319 13.48 -6.06 -1.46
N ALA A 320 14.25 -4.98 -1.28
CA ALA A 320 15.51 -5.02 -0.54
C ALA A 320 15.31 -5.42 0.92
N LEU A 321 14.26 -4.92 1.58
CA LEU A 321 13.89 -5.32 2.93
C LEU A 321 13.49 -6.80 2.99
N GLY A 322 12.62 -7.25 2.07
CA GLY A 322 12.19 -8.64 1.98
C GLY A 322 13.36 -9.61 1.78
N GLN A 323 14.32 -9.27 0.93
CA GLN A 323 15.53 -10.07 0.72
C GLN A 323 16.37 -10.17 2.00
N ALA A 324 16.60 -9.05 2.69
CA ALA A 324 17.38 -9.04 3.90
C ALA A 324 16.68 -9.85 5.03
N MET A 325 15.36 -9.76 5.14
CA MET A 325 14.57 -10.60 6.05
C MET A 325 14.64 -12.08 5.68
N LEU A 326 14.57 -12.42 4.39
CA LEU A 326 14.69 -13.80 3.91
C LEU A 326 16.07 -14.40 4.22
N VAL A 327 17.13 -13.62 4.03
CA VAL A 327 18.50 -14.01 4.41
C VAL A 327 18.56 -14.30 5.90
N ALA A 328 18.02 -13.42 6.74
CA ALA A 328 17.98 -13.63 8.19
C ALA A 328 17.20 -14.90 8.58
N LEU A 329 16.05 -15.14 7.93
CA LEU A 329 15.24 -16.35 8.14
C LEU A 329 16.03 -17.63 7.80
N ASN A 330 16.65 -17.67 6.62
CA ASN A 330 17.37 -18.85 6.13
C ASN A 330 18.70 -19.10 6.86
N GLN A 331 19.25 -18.09 7.55
CA GLN A 331 20.43 -18.24 8.42
C GLN A 331 20.05 -18.79 9.81
N ALA A 332 18.83 -18.53 10.28
CA ALA A 332 18.38 -18.94 11.61
C ALA A 332 17.82 -20.38 11.66
N GLY A 333 17.38 -20.94 10.52
CA GLY A 333 16.72 -22.24 10.43
C GLY A 333 17.48 -23.28 9.60
N SER A 334 17.07 -24.54 9.72
CA SER A 334 17.55 -25.64 8.85
C SER A 334 16.79 -25.73 7.52
N GLU A 335 15.57 -25.21 7.46
CA GLU A 335 14.76 -25.14 6.24
C GLU A 335 15.18 -23.94 5.38
N GLN A 336 15.09 -24.10 4.06
CA GLN A 336 15.37 -23.04 3.10
C GLN A 336 14.07 -22.53 2.49
N TYR A 337 13.84 -21.22 2.63
CA TYR A 337 12.66 -20.56 2.09
C TYR A 337 13.01 -19.64 0.90
N ARG A 338 12.02 -19.42 0.04
CA ARG A 338 12.05 -18.50 -1.10
C ARG A 338 11.37 -17.19 -0.73
N LEU A 339 11.61 -16.13 -1.51
CA LEU A 339 10.94 -14.85 -1.35
C LEU A 339 9.40 -14.98 -1.41
N ARG A 340 8.90 -15.89 -2.25
CA ARG A 340 7.46 -16.22 -2.36
C ARG A 340 6.87 -16.77 -1.04
N HIS A 341 7.65 -17.50 -0.24
CA HIS A 341 7.20 -18.01 1.07
C HIS A 341 7.08 -16.85 2.06
N LEU A 342 8.08 -15.97 2.13
CA LEU A 342 8.05 -14.78 2.98
C LEU A 342 6.88 -13.86 2.61
N GLU A 343 6.70 -13.61 1.32
CA GLU A 343 5.57 -12.80 0.84
C GLU A 343 4.22 -13.37 1.25
N ALA A 344 4.03 -14.69 1.13
CA ALA A 344 2.79 -15.33 1.49
C ALA A 344 2.47 -15.15 2.99
N THR A 345 3.49 -15.28 3.85
CA THR A 345 3.37 -14.97 5.27
C THR A 345 3.00 -13.50 5.49
N LEU A 346 3.74 -12.55 4.90
CA LEU A 346 3.46 -11.11 5.01
C LEU A 346 2.07 -10.73 4.48
N PHE A 347 1.60 -11.39 3.43
CA PHE A 347 0.26 -11.19 2.88
C PHE A 347 -0.84 -11.57 3.89
N MET A 348 -0.60 -12.58 4.71
CA MET A 348 -1.49 -13.00 5.77
C MET A 348 -1.38 -12.11 7.01
N GLU A 349 -0.19 -11.62 7.36
CA GLU A 349 -0.02 -10.61 8.43
C GLU A 349 -0.83 -9.34 8.14
N GLY A 350 -0.85 -8.90 6.88
CA GLY A 350 -1.61 -7.72 6.47
C GLY A 350 -3.11 -7.96 6.22
N TYR A 351 -3.66 -9.11 6.64
CA TYR A 351 -5.04 -9.50 6.36
C TYR A 351 -6.04 -8.89 7.35
#